data_AF-A0AAX2ME60-F1
#
_entry.id   AF-A0AAX2ME60-F1
#
_cell.length_a   1.000
_cell.length_b   1.000
_cell.length_c   1.000
_cell.angle_alpha   90.00
_cell.angle_beta   90.00
_cell.angle_gamma   90.00
#
_symmetry.space_group_name_H-M   'P 1'
#
loop_
_entity.id
_entity.type
_entity.pdbx_description
1 polymer ?
#
loop_
_entity_poly.entity_id
_entity_poly.type
_entity_poly.pdbx_seq_one_letter_code
_entity_poly.pdbx_strand_id
1 'polypeptide(L)'
;MPSLGALLVSGSMMLPTQALPDLQHTEWRLQSPAQPAPLPTLSIADSRIGGFAGCNRFTLGVDGEGRHQVSTTRMQCAPETMAREQALLKLLGAPFRLLPSTDRRHLTLASGKAVYRFEKVDAAPPAAAPLATLQPGRASNTGTRRAGPARTAPACACAAARASRGATTTARSPASLPRPAAATT
;
A
#
# COMPACT_ATOMS: atom_id res chain seq x y z
N MET A 1 65.27 -15.39 -31.46
CA MET A 1 64.55 -15.92 -30.27
C MET A 1 63.38 -14.98 -30.01
N PRO A 2 62.12 -15.43 -30.14
CA PRO A 2 60.97 -14.57 -29.92
C PRO A 2 60.50 -14.64 -28.46
N SER A 3 59.78 -13.59 -28.07
CA SER A 3 58.73 -13.59 -27.05
C SER A 3 59.13 -13.52 -25.58
N LEU A 4 58.63 -12.47 -24.91
CA LEU A 4 57.63 -12.61 -23.85
C LEU A 4 57.03 -11.22 -23.56
N GLY A 5 55.92 -10.93 -24.24
CA GLY A 5 55.07 -9.77 -23.96
C GLY A 5 54.31 -9.98 -22.66
N ALA A 6 54.40 -9.01 -21.76
CA ALA A 6 53.64 -8.98 -20.52
C ALA A 6 52.17 -8.64 -20.82
N LEU A 7 51.28 -9.62 -20.62
CA LEU A 7 49.83 -9.44 -20.65
C LEU A 7 49.38 -8.76 -19.34
N LEU A 8 49.04 -7.49 -19.42
CA LEU A 8 48.30 -6.76 -18.39
C LEU A 8 46.82 -7.15 -18.47
N VAL A 9 46.38 -8.06 -17.60
CA VAL A 9 44.94 -8.30 -17.37
C VAL A 9 44.47 -7.35 -16.28
N SER A 10 44.24 -6.08 -16.65
CA SER A 10 43.43 -5.15 -15.85
C SER A 10 41.96 -5.41 -16.17
N GLY A 11 41.43 -6.52 -15.66
CA GLY A 11 40.01 -6.80 -15.65
C GLY A 11 39.33 -5.95 -14.58
N SER A 12 38.82 -4.78 -14.97
CA SER A 12 37.86 -4.03 -14.18
C SER A 12 36.66 -4.93 -13.89
N MET A 13 36.60 -5.50 -12.69
CA MET A 13 35.39 -6.10 -12.15
C MET A 13 34.30 -5.02 -12.13
N MET A 14 33.37 -5.07 -13.08
CA MET A 14 32.07 -4.43 -12.92
C MET A 14 31.42 -5.03 -11.70
N LEU A 15 31.28 -4.27 -10.62
CA LEU A 15 30.46 -4.70 -9.50
C LEU A 15 29.03 -4.78 -10.00
N PRO A 16 28.40 -5.98 -9.99
CA PRO A 16 27.00 -6.08 -10.35
C PRO A 16 26.19 -5.29 -9.32
N THR A 17 25.06 -4.74 -9.76
CA THR A 17 24.08 -3.99 -8.97
C THR A 17 23.34 -4.87 -7.94
N GLN A 18 24.04 -5.81 -7.30
CA GLN A 18 23.60 -6.56 -6.13
C GLN A 18 23.63 -5.70 -4.86
N ALA A 19 23.53 -4.37 -4.99
CA ALA A 19 24.07 -3.47 -4.00
C ALA A 19 23.44 -3.61 -2.61
N LEU A 20 22.23 -4.17 -2.47
CA LEU A 20 21.51 -4.21 -1.20
C LEU A 20 20.57 -5.43 -1.11
N PRO A 21 21.08 -6.68 -1.04
CA PRO A 21 20.22 -7.88 -0.91
C PRO A 21 19.35 -7.80 0.35
N ASP A 22 19.86 -7.14 1.38
CA ASP A 22 19.18 -6.95 2.66
C ASP A 22 17.95 -6.03 2.61
N LEU A 23 17.86 -5.21 1.58
CA LEU A 23 16.72 -4.32 1.39
C LEU A 23 15.64 -4.92 0.49
N GLN A 24 15.88 -6.09 -0.10
CA GLN A 24 14.85 -6.74 -0.92
C GLN A 24 13.66 -7.17 -0.06
N HIS A 25 12.47 -7.06 -0.64
CA HIS A 25 11.19 -7.36 0.01
C HIS A 25 10.96 -6.57 1.30
N THR A 26 11.37 -5.29 1.32
CA THR A 26 11.14 -4.38 2.45
C THR A 26 10.21 -3.25 2.07
N GLU A 27 9.43 -2.78 3.05
CA GLU A 27 8.58 -1.60 2.94
C GLU A 27 9.05 -0.53 3.93
N TRP A 28 8.93 0.73 3.51
CA TRP A 28 9.42 1.90 4.21
C TRP A 28 8.37 2.99 4.15
N ARG A 29 8.17 3.72 5.24
CA ARG A 29 7.25 4.86 5.33
C ARG A 29 8.01 6.12 5.66
N LEU A 30 7.62 7.23 5.04
CA LEU A 30 8.28 8.51 5.26
C LEU A 30 8.23 8.91 6.75
N GLN A 31 9.40 9.26 7.28
CA GLN A 31 9.57 9.82 8.62
C GLN A 31 10.00 11.29 8.56
N SER A 32 10.90 11.63 7.63
CA SER A 32 11.39 12.99 7.43
C SER A 32 11.54 13.32 5.94
N PRO A 33 11.11 14.50 5.46
CA PRO A 33 10.48 15.58 6.23
C PRO A 33 9.12 15.17 6.81
N ALA A 34 8.83 15.63 8.02
CA ALA A 34 7.55 15.38 8.67
C ALA A 34 6.45 16.12 7.89
N GLN A 35 5.40 15.40 7.53
CA GLN A 35 4.29 15.93 6.74
C GLN A 35 2.97 15.26 7.16
N PRO A 36 1.82 15.92 6.94
CA PRO A 36 0.53 15.31 7.20
C PRO A 36 0.28 14.11 6.27
N ALA A 37 -0.62 13.24 6.70
CA ALA A 37 -1.09 12.14 5.88
C ALA A 37 -1.76 12.66 4.57
N PRO A 38 -1.67 11.90 3.47
CA PRO A 38 -1.08 10.57 3.38
C PRO A 38 0.45 10.59 3.27
N LEU A 39 1.12 9.71 4.02
CA LEU A 39 2.58 9.61 4.05
C LEU A 39 3.08 8.79 2.86
N PRO A 40 4.12 9.25 2.15
CA PRO A 40 4.79 8.46 1.12
C PRO A 40 5.33 7.15 1.67
N THR A 41 5.25 6.11 0.84
CA THR A 41 5.81 4.79 1.11
C THR A 41 6.73 4.36 -0.02
N LEU A 42 7.71 3.54 0.32
CA LEU A 42 8.70 3.01 -0.59
C LEU A 42 8.81 1.50 -0.36
N SER A 43 8.70 0.72 -1.41
CA SER A 43 8.96 -0.71 -1.41
C SER A 43 10.16 -1.02 -2.29
N ILE A 44 11.00 -1.94 -1.84
CA ILE A 44 12.16 -2.42 -2.60
C ILE A 44 11.97 -3.92 -2.80
N ALA A 45 11.84 -4.36 -4.04
CA ALA A 45 11.70 -5.76 -4.40
C ALA A 45 12.17 -5.98 -5.84
N ASP A 46 12.72 -7.16 -6.12
CA ASP A 46 13.15 -7.57 -7.46
C ASP A 46 14.09 -6.54 -8.12
N SER A 47 14.97 -5.93 -7.31
CA SER A 47 15.88 -4.85 -7.75
C SER A 47 15.18 -3.62 -8.33
N ARG A 48 13.92 -3.39 -7.95
CA ARG A 48 13.13 -2.20 -8.30
C ARG A 48 12.68 -1.49 -7.04
N ILE A 49 12.47 -0.19 -7.17
CA ILE A 49 11.93 0.65 -6.11
C ILE A 49 10.55 1.09 -6.56
N GLY A 50 9.53 0.88 -5.74
CA GLY A 50 8.17 1.35 -6.03
C GLY A 50 7.55 1.98 -4.80
N GLY A 51 6.29 2.38 -4.91
CA GLY A 51 5.51 2.78 -3.75
C GLY A 51 4.51 3.89 -4.05
N PHE A 52 4.28 4.69 -3.02
CA PHE A 52 3.32 5.79 -3.03
C PHE A 52 4.01 7.11 -2.71
N ALA A 53 3.84 8.12 -3.55
CA ALA A 53 4.50 9.42 -3.42
C ALA A 53 3.65 10.50 -2.72
N GLY A 54 2.46 10.15 -2.21
CA GLY A 54 1.56 11.07 -1.50
C GLY A 54 0.24 11.33 -2.23
N CYS A 55 0.25 11.45 -3.56
CA CYS A 55 -0.97 11.43 -4.37
C CYS A 55 -0.92 10.25 -5.33
N ASN A 56 0.18 10.13 -6.08
CA ASN A 56 0.36 9.09 -7.08
C ASN A 56 1.18 7.92 -6.59
N ARG A 57 0.98 6.78 -7.25
CA ARG A 57 1.90 5.65 -7.15
C ARG A 57 3.05 5.85 -8.12
N PHE A 58 4.23 5.35 -7.75
CA PHE A 58 5.41 5.41 -8.59
C PHE A 58 6.11 4.06 -8.67
N THR A 59 6.82 3.88 -9.77
CA THR A 59 7.78 2.80 -9.97
C THR A 59 9.05 3.40 -10.54
N LEU A 60 10.18 3.07 -9.94
CA LEU A 60 11.52 3.46 -10.33
C LEU A 60 12.27 2.23 -10.82
N GLY A 61 12.69 2.28 -12.07
CA GLY A 61 13.65 1.36 -12.67
C GLY A 61 14.92 2.10 -13.07
N VAL A 62 15.94 1.32 -13.42
CA VAL A 62 17.18 1.84 -14.03
C VAL A 62 17.23 1.31 -15.46
N ASP A 63 17.52 2.17 -16.44
CA ASP A 63 17.67 1.78 -17.85
C ASP A 63 19.02 1.09 -18.13
N GLY A 64 19.23 0.66 -19.38
CA GLY A 64 20.49 0.03 -19.81
C GLY A 64 21.70 0.95 -19.72
N GLU A 65 21.47 2.27 -19.66
CA GLU A 65 22.49 3.30 -19.54
C GLU A 65 22.72 3.73 -18.08
N GLY A 66 22.06 3.09 -17.11
CA GLY A 66 22.21 3.40 -15.69
C GLY A 66 21.42 4.62 -15.20
N ARG A 67 20.51 5.17 -16.01
CA ARG A 67 19.68 6.33 -15.65
C ARG A 67 18.39 5.88 -14.97
N HIS A 68 17.93 6.72 -14.05
CA HIS A 68 16.68 6.50 -13.32
C HIS A 68 15.47 6.80 -14.21
N GLN A 69 14.57 5.82 -14.34
CA GLN A 69 13.30 5.96 -15.02
C GLN A 69 12.16 5.88 -14.01
N VAL A 70 11.51 7.02 -13.75
CA VAL A 70 10.38 7.11 -12.84
C VAL A 70 9.08 7.14 -13.64
N SER A 71 8.23 6.15 -13.40
CA SER A 71 6.86 6.08 -13.92
C SER A 71 5.87 6.38 -12.81
N THR A 72 4.85 7.19 -13.08
CA THR A 72 3.82 7.56 -12.09
C THR A 72 2.41 7.51 -12.66
N THR A 73 1.43 7.37 -11.76
CA THR A 73 0.03 7.68 -12.10
C THR A 73 -0.16 9.20 -12.22
N ARG A 74 -1.30 9.63 -12.79
CA ARG A 74 -1.64 11.06 -12.98
C ARG A 74 -3.00 11.41 -12.36
N MET A 75 -3.12 11.20 -11.05
CA MET A 75 -4.27 11.63 -10.26
C MET A 75 -4.13 13.09 -9.86
N GLN A 76 -5.27 13.75 -9.69
CA GLN A 76 -5.33 15.12 -9.18
C GLN A 76 -5.66 15.08 -7.69
N CYS A 77 -4.78 15.64 -6.86
CA CYS A 77 -5.01 15.81 -5.42
C CYS A 77 -4.97 17.30 -5.04
N ALA A 78 -5.13 17.59 -3.74
CA ALA A 78 -4.96 18.95 -3.23
C ALA A 78 -3.55 19.51 -3.60
N PRO A 79 -3.44 20.83 -3.90
CA PRO A 79 -2.20 21.43 -4.39
C PRO A 79 -0.98 21.19 -3.50
N GLU A 80 -1.16 21.24 -2.18
CA GLU A 80 -0.08 21.02 -1.21
C GLU A 80 0.47 19.59 -1.26
N THR A 81 -0.40 18.58 -1.42
CA THR A 81 0.01 17.18 -1.57
C THR A 81 0.73 16.95 -2.88
N MET A 82 0.28 17.59 -3.97
CA MET A 82 0.96 17.53 -5.26
C MET A 82 2.36 18.18 -5.22
N ALA A 83 2.50 19.31 -4.51
CA ALA A 83 3.81 19.96 -4.37
C ALA A 83 4.82 19.06 -3.63
N ARG A 84 4.38 18.39 -2.56
CA ARG A 84 5.20 17.41 -1.83
C ARG A 84 5.57 16.20 -2.70
N GLU A 85 4.60 15.68 -3.44
CA GLU A 85 4.81 14.57 -4.37
C GLU A 85 5.86 14.94 -5.44
N GLN A 86 5.72 16.11 -6.08
CA GLN A 86 6.67 16.59 -7.08
C GLN A 86 8.09 16.74 -6.52
N ALA A 87 8.23 17.20 -5.27
CA ALA A 87 9.53 17.30 -4.62
C ALA A 87 10.19 15.92 -4.42
N LEU A 88 9.42 14.90 -4.04
CA LEU A 88 9.91 13.53 -3.92
C LEU A 88 10.25 12.94 -5.29
N LEU A 89 9.38 13.08 -6.29
CA LEU A 89 9.62 12.58 -7.64
C LEU A 89 10.86 13.21 -8.29
N LYS A 90 11.12 14.50 -8.01
CA LYS A 90 12.33 15.19 -8.45
C LYS A 90 13.60 14.55 -7.86
N LEU A 91 13.57 14.16 -6.59
CA LEU A 91 14.69 13.42 -5.99
C LEU A 91 14.86 12.04 -6.63
N LEU A 92 13.77 11.31 -6.86
CA LEU A 92 13.81 9.96 -7.43
C LEU A 92 14.29 9.95 -8.89
N GLY A 93 13.98 11.00 -9.65
CA GLY A 93 14.44 11.17 -11.04
C GLY A 93 15.90 11.61 -11.16
N ALA A 94 16.53 12.07 -10.07
CA ALA A 94 17.95 12.39 -10.04
C ALA A 94 18.77 11.19 -9.54
N PRO A 95 20.09 11.15 -9.83
CA PRO A 95 20.98 10.23 -9.14
C PRO A 95 20.92 10.49 -7.63
N PHE A 96 20.57 9.47 -6.85
CA PHE A 96 20.49 9.54 -5.40
C PHE A 96 21.25 8.38 -4.77
N ARG A 97 21.72 8.57 -3.54
CA ARG A 97 22.32 7.51 -2.73
C ARG A 97 21.27 6.92 -1.82
N LEU A 98 21.26 5.59 -1.73
CA LEU A 98 20.46 4.84 -0.76
C LEU A 98 21.36 4.46 0.41
N LEU A 99 21.04 4.93 1.61
CA LEU A 99 21.86 4.79 2.81
C LEU A 99 21.03 4.12 3.91
N PRO A 100 21.10 2.78 4.04
CA PRO A 100 20.46 2.08 5.16
C PRO A 100 21.20 2.38 6.46
N SER A 101 20.44 2.50 7.55
CA SER A 101 20.97 2.66 8.91
C SER A 101 21.52 1.32 9.44
N THR A 102 22.45 1.39 10.39
CA THR A 102 23.11 0.20 10.98
C THR A 102 22.11 -0.73 11.66
N ASP A 103 21.05 -0.17 12.25
CA ASP A 103 19.94 -0.89 12.88
C ASP A 103 18.89 -1.41 11.89
N ARG A 104 19.03 -1.07 10.59
CA ARG A 104 18.09 -1.42 9.50
C ARG A 104 16.65 -0.98 9.76
N ARG A 105 16.43 -0.06 10.71
CA ARG A 105 15.13 0.55 10.99
C ARG A 105 14.88 1.78 10.14
N HIS A 106 15.95 2.40 9.63
CA HIS A 106 15.85 3.61 8.83
C HIS A 106 16.56 3.48 7.49
N LEU A 107 15.97 4.13 6.48
CA LEU A 107 16.53 4.25 5.15
C LEU A 107 16.60 5.73 4.78
N THR A 108 17.78 6.20 4.38
CA THR A 108 17.97 7.58 3.95
C THR A 108 18.21 7.64 2.45
N LEU A 109 17.43 8.47 1.76
CA LEU A 109 17.61 8.82 0.35
C LEU A 109 18.21 10.22 0.30
N ALA A 110 19.36 10.37 -0.36
CA ALA A 110 20.04 11.64 -0.47
C ALA A 110 20.40 11.96 -1.93
N SER A 111 19.97 13.13 -2.41
CA SER A 111 20.38 13.68 -3.72
C SER A 111 20.67 15.17 -3.58
N GLY A 112 21.95 15.55 -3.75
CA GLY A 112 22.41 16.91 -3.52
C GLY A 112 22.07 17.39 -2.10
N LYS A 113 21.22 18.43 -1.99
CA LYS A 113 20.75 18.99 -0.71
C LYS A 113 19.48 18.33 -0.19
N ALA A 114 18.79 17.52 -1.01
CA ALA A 114 17.53 16.89 -0.62
C ALA A 114 17.80 15.58 0.12
N VAL A 115 17.23 15.44 1.30
CA VAL A 115 17.39 14.28 2.18
C VAL A 115 16.01 13.83 2.67
N TYR A 116 15.69 12.57 2.44
CA TYR A 116 14.46 11.94 2.91
C TYR A 116 14.84 10.75 3.79
N ARG A 117 14.22 10.64 4.96
CA ARG A 117 14.39 9.52 5.88
C ARG A 117 13.10 8.75 5.96
N PHE A 118 13.20 7.45 5.79
CA PHE A 118 12.10 6.51 5.91
C PHE A 118 12.36 5.58 7.08
N GLU A 119 11.30 5.13 7.71
CA GLU A 119 11.33 4.08 8.73
C GLU A 119 10.78 2.77 8.13
N LYS A 120 11.40 1.65 8.49
CA LYS A 120 10.97 0.32 8.06
C LYS A 120 9.58 0.06 8.59
N VAL A 121 8.67 -0.27 7.69
CA VAL A 121 7.36 -0.81 8.05
C VAL A 121 7.60 -2.30 8.23
N ASP A 122 7.55 -2.75 9.49
CA ASP A 122 7.43 -4.18 9.74
C ASP A 122 6.18 -4.63 9.00
N ALA A 123 6.32 -5.61 8.12
CA ALA A 123 5.20 -6.17 7.40
C ALA A 123 4.15 -6.56 8.44
N ALA A 124 3.11 -5.74 8.58
CA ALA A 124 1.99 -6.09 9.42
C ALA A 124 1.52 -7.44 8.88
N PRO A 125 1.29 -8.45 9.74
CA PRO A 125 0.58 -9.66 9.31
C PRO A 125 -0.63 -9.16 8.52
N PRO A 126 -0.86 -9.67 7.30
CA PRO A 126 -1.90 -9.13 6.41
C PRO A 126 -3.13 -8.94 7.26
N ALA A 127 -3.53 -7.67 7.42
CA ALA A 127 -4.56 -7.26 8.38
C ALA A 127 -5.64 -8.31 8.31
N ALA A 128 -5.75 -9.11 9.38
CA ALA A 128 -6.57 -10.29 9.38
C ALA A 128 -7.91 -9.86 8.80
N ALA A 129 -8.21 -10.32 7.58
CA ALA A 129 -9.56 -10.27 7.08
C ALA A 129 -10.37 -10.81 8.25
N PRO A 130 -11.38 -10.10 8.77
CA PRO A 130 -12.19 -10.66 9.83
C PRO A 130 -12.78 -11.92 9.21
N LEU A 131 -12.18 -13.06 9.53
CA LEU A 131 -12.75 -14.36 9.28
C LEU A 131 -14.11 -14.22 9.92
N ALA A 132 -15.11 -14.20 9.05
CA ALA A 132 -16.50 -14.16 9.40
C ALA A 132 -16.67 -14.97 10.68
N THR A 133 -17.20 -14.34 11.72
CA THR A 133 -17.68 -15.02 12.91
C THR A 133 -18.66 -16.08 12.42
N LEU A 134 -18.16 -17.29 12.18
CA LEU A 134 -18.96 -18.46 11.89
C LEU A 134 -19.61 -18.79 13.23
N GLN A 135 -20.75 -18.14 13.49
CA GLN A 135 -21.45 -18.27 14.75
C GLN A 135 -21.89 -19.73 14.90
N PRO A 136 -21.36 -20.49 15.87
CA PRO A 136 -21.81 -21.85 16.08
C PRO A 136 -23.18 -21.82 16.75
N GLY A 137 -24.10 -22.59 16.20
CA GLY A 137 -25.22 -23.15 16.96
C GLY A 137 -26.36 -22.20 17.30
N ARG A 138 -27.25 -21.97 16.33
CA ARG A 138 -28.65 -21.70 16.68
C ARG A 138 -29.29 -23.03 17.13
N ALA A 139 -29.07 -23.37 18.40
CA ALA A 139 -29.83 -24.40 19.08
C ALA A 139 -31.22 -23.84 19.42
N SER A 140 -32.29 -24.46 18.91
CA SER A 140 -33.69 -24.41 19.37
C SER A 140 -34.48 -25.29 18.38
N ASN A 141 -34.83 -26.53 18.67
CA ASN A 141 -35.97 -26.86 19.53
C ASN A 141 -36.08 -28.39 19.78
N THR A 142 -35.59 -28.86 20.91
CA THR A 142 -36.05 -30.14 21.47
C THR A 142 -37.32 -29.85 22.27
N GLY A 143 -38.48 -30.26 21.76
CA GLY A 143 -39.77 -29.91 22.37
C GLY A 143 -40.90 -30.84 21.95
N THR A 144 -40.90 -32.04 22.56
CA THR A 144 -42.06 -32.89 22.86
C THR A 144 -42.90 -33.50 21.73
N ARG A 145 -42.73 -34.82 21.60
CA ARG A 145 -43.66 -35.80 21.04
C ARG A 145 -45.11 -35.53 21.45
N ARG A 146 -46.03 -35.58 20.48
CA ARG A 146 -47.36 -36.17 20.69
C ARG A 146 -47.61 -37.16 19.55
N ALA A 147 -47.67 -38.43 19.90
CA ALA A 147 -48.06 -39.50 19.00
C ALA A 147 -49.56 -39.42 18.73
N GLY A 148 -49.95 -39.50 17.45
CA GLY A 148 -51.32 -39.70 16.99
C GLY A 148 -51.28 -40.50 15.69
N PRO A 149 -52.16 -41.51 15.49
CA PRO A 149 -51.93 -42.53 14.48
C PRO A 149 -52.41 -42.14 13.08
N ALA A 150 -51.61 -42.62 12.13
CA ALA A 150 -51.89 -43.00 10.74
C ALA A 150 -53.21 -42.57 10.08
N ARG A 151 -53.08 -41.90 8.93
CA ARG A 151 -53.87 -42.18 7.70
C ARG A 151 -53.19 -41.57 6.45
N THR A 152 -52.82 -42.46 5.53
CA THR A 152 -52.96 -42.39 4.06
C THR A 152 -52.50 -41.12 3.29
N ALA A 153 -51.33 -41.25 2.62
CA ALA A 153 -51.02 -41.06 1.18
C ALA A 153 -51.63 -39.88 0.34
N PRO A 154 -51.19 -39.64 -0.92
CA PRO A 154 -50.39 -38.47 -1.31
C PRO A 154 -51.11 -37.50 -2.27
N ALA A 155 -50.69 -36.23 -2.32
CA ALA A 155 -50.99 -35.36 -3.47
C ALA A 155 -50.07 -34.14 -3.59
N CYS A 156 -49.60 -33.93 -4.82
CA CYS A 156 -49.06 -32.69 -5.36
C CYS A 156 -49.86 -31.44 -4.99
N ALA A 157 -49.17 -30.32 -4.77
CA ALA A 157 -49.65 -29.03 -5.29
C ALA A 157 -48.49 -28.01 -5.39
N CYS A 158 -48.33 -27.49 -6.60
CA CYS A 158 -47.52 -26.34 -6.94
C CYS A 158 -48.09 -25.03 -6.37
N ALA A 159 -47.19 -24.03 -6.33
CA ALA A 159 -47.43 -22.59 -6.43
C ALA A 159 -47.92 -21.84 -5.17
N ALA A 160 -47.11 -20.88 -4.73
CA ALA A 160 -47.43 -19.46 -4.90
C ALA A 160 -46.24 -18.59 -4.47
N ALA A 161 -45.82 -17.72 -5.39
CA ALA A 161 -44.95 -16.59 -5.13
C ALA A 161 -45.56 -15.64 -4.09
N ARG A 162 -44.74 -15.12 -3.16
CA ARG A 162 -45.04 -13.88 -2.44
C ARG A 162 -43.82 -12.98 -2.46
N ALA A 163 -43.97 -11.90 -3.23
CA ALA A 163 -43.13 -10.71 -3.17
C ALA A 163 -43.32 -10.03 -1.80
N SER A 164 -42.22 -9.74 -1.11
CA SER A 164 -42.21 -8.86 0.06
C SER A 164 -41.71 -7.48 -0.34
N ARG A 165 -42.64 -6.53 -0.42
CA ARG A 165 -42.39 -5.07 -0.34
C ARG A 165 -42.38 -4.64 1.12
N GLY A 166 -41.63 -3.56 1.42
CA GLY A 166 -41.66 -2.81 2.68
C GLY A 166 -40.39 -3.00 3.52
N ALA A 167 -39.73 -1.99 4.08
CA ALA A 167 -40.24 -0.70 4.52
C ALA A 167 -39.17 0.40 4.49
N THR A 168 -39.65 1.59 4.15
CA THR A 168 -39.08 2.92 4.34
C THR A 168 -38.83 3.18 5.83
N THR A 169 -37.69 3.76 6.21
CA THR A 169 -37.55 4.49 7.49
C THR A 169 -36.81 5.80 7.26
N THR A 170 -37.65 6.83 7.28
CA THR A 170 -37.49 8.24 7.65
C THR A 170 -36.19 8.70 8.30
N ALA A 171 -35.76 9.85 7.80
CA ALA A 171 -34.74 10.79 8.23
C ALA A 171 -34.71 11.17 9.72
N ARG A 172 -33.51 11.54 10.19
CA ARG A 172 -33.33 12.62 11.18
C ARG A 172 -32.01 13.37 10.94
N SER A 173 -32.13 14.61 10.47
CA SER A 173 -31.15 15.71 10.57
C SER A 173 -31.63 16.63 11.74
N PRO A 174 -30.97 17.75 12.15
CA PRO A 174 -29.74 18.40 11.66
C PRO A 174 -28.82 19.03 12.77
N ALA A 175 -27.86 19.86 12.32
CA ALA A 175 -27.25 21.03 12.98
C ALA A 175 -25.94 20.78 13.78
N SER A 176 -24.87 21.59 13.76
CA SER A 176 -24.73 23.03 13.43
C SER A 176 -23.28 23.36 12.99
N LEU A 177 -23.14 24.28 12.03
CA LEU A 177 -21.94 25.09 11.76
C LEU A 177 -21.83 26.26 12.75
N PRO A 178 -20.62 26.81 12.95
CA PRO A 178 -20.49 28.26 12.94
C PRO A 178 -19.50 28.82 11.89
N ARG A 179 -19.84 30.03 11.43
CA ARG A 179 -19.23 30.90 10.40
C ARG A 179 -17.91 31.56 10.84
N PRO A 180 -17.13 32.12 9.89
CA PRO A 180 -15.87 32.82 10.17
C PRO A 180 -16.08 34.27 10.65
N ALA A 181 -15.11 34.77 11.44
CA ALA A 181 -14.99 36.18 11.81
C ALA A 181 -13.98 36.87 10.88
N ALA A 182 -14.40 38.00 10.32
CA ALA A 182 -13.57 39.01 9.69
C ALA A 182 -13.67 40.30 10.52
N ALA A 183 -12.54 40.92 10.82
CA ALA A 183 -12.36 42.34 11.20
C ALA A 183 -10.84 42.64 11.07
N THR A 184 -10.39 43.38 10.06
CA THR A 184 -10.20 44.85 10.04
C THR A 184 -9.20 45.35 11.09
N THR A 185 -8.00 45.72 10.64
CA THR A 185 -7.23 46.92 11.05
C THR A 185 -6.25 47.22 9.92
#